data_AF-A0A7Y2Q1J6-F1
#
_entry.id   AF-A0A7Y2Q1J6-F1
#
_cell.length_a   1.000
_cell.length_b   1.000
_cell.length_c   1.000
_cell.angle_alpha   90.00
_cell.angle_beta   90.00
_cell.angle_gamma   90.00
#
_symmetry.space_group_name_H-M   'P 1'
#
loop_
_entity.id
_entity.type
_entity.pdbx_description
1 polymer ?
#
loop_
_entity_poly.entity_id
_entity_poly.type
_entity_poly.pdbx_seq_one_letter_code
_entity_poly.pdbx_strand_id
1 'polypeptide(L)'
;MDDETAEGIEGEGTRRLGGLEALRALSWGARGWLFVVVAIGLVQLLRRQWGDAIIFGVTAFALTADASGLLPLEGSWRRPRTRTVVIVGVVAAVPLVLLPRHGVAMAIAVMAIGVAAGAAAWPRHPSPVRPWSRGLRALAIWWGAVWIAGCLWELAEVLRGAQLPGGRAAYPALSDLLNPAVDTVAGKIVFVVCWLAVGGFLVRRGGGR
;
A
#
# COMPACT_ATOMS: atom_id res chain seq x y z
N MET A 1 44.94 33.38 -25.06
CA MET A 1 44.52 32.17 -25.82
C MET A 1 44.60 31.09 -24.78
N ASP A 2 43.59 31.05 -23.91
CA ASP A 2 43.64 30.31 -22.66
C ASP A 2 42.28 29.63 -22.53
N ASP A 3 42.28 28.38 -22.99
CA ASP A 3 41.16 27.47 -23.17
C ASP A 3 41.17 26.48 -21.99
N GLU A 4 40.85 26.96 -20.79
CA GLU A 4 41.00 26.16 -19.56
C GLU A 4 39.91 26.45 -18.52
N THR A 5 38.62 26.38 -18.89
CA THR A 5 37.52 26.47 -17.90
C THR A 5 36.30 25.59 -18.20
N ALA A 6 36.45 24.50 -18.97
CA ALA A 6 35.31 23.68 -19.37
C ALA A 6 35.53 22.16 -19.21
N GLU A 7 35.97 21.70 -18.03
CA GLU A 7 36.07 20.24 -17.80
C GLU A 7 35.92 19.83 -16.32
N GLY A 8 34.83 20.25 -15.69
CA GLY A 8 34.55 19.95 -14.28
C GLY A 8 33.11 19.55 -13.96
N ILE A 9 32.31 19.19 -14.97
CA ILE A 9 30.92 18.75 -14.80
C ILE A 9 30.71 17.43 -15.53
N GLU A 10 31.42 16.37 -15.13
CA GLU A 10 31.05 15.02 -15.55
C GLU A 10 31.12 14.05 -14.37
N GLY A 11 29.96 13.48 -14.06
CA GLY A 11 29.92 12.09 -13.60
C GLY A 11 29.75 11.85 -12.11
N GLU A 12 28.90 12.60 -11.39
CA GLU A 12 28.27 12.02 -10.20
C GLU A 12 27.22 10.99 -10.64
N GLY A 13 27.73 9.87 -11.15
CA GLY A 13 26.92 8.76 -11.62
C GLY A 13 26.07 8.25 -10.46
N THR A 14 24.75 8.40 -10.59
CA THR A 14 23.75 7.68 -9.81
C THR A 14 24.14 6.20 -9.74
N ARG A 15 24.81 5.80 -8.64
CA ARG A 15 25.16 4.40 -8.38
C ARG A 15 23.86 3.62 -8.32
N ARG A 16 23.58 2.86 -9.38
CA ARG A 16 22.55 1.83 -9.38
C ARG A 16 22.99 0.75 -8.40
N LEU A 17 22.48 0.82 -7.18
CA LEU A 17 22.70 -0.22 -6.18
C LEU A 17 22.06 -1.53 -6.68
N GLY A 18 22.72 -2.66 -6.48
CA GLY A 18 22.09 -3.96 -6.72
C GLY A 18 20.82 -4.08 -5.87
N GLY A 19 19.79 -4.80 -6.33
CA GLY A 19 18.50 -4.86 -5.61
C GLY A 19 18.61 -5.26 -4.13
N LEU A 20 19.54 -6.15 -3.79
CA LEU A 20 19.81 -6.53 -2.39
C LEU A 20 20.48 -5.40 -1.57
N GLU A 21 21.33 -4.59 -2.20
CA GLU A 21 21.98 -3.43 -1.57
C GLU A 21 20.98 -2.29 -1.37
N ALA A 22 20.08 -2.07 -2.33
CA ALA A 22 18.96 -1.14 -2.20
C ALA A 22 18.03 -1.52 -1.03
N LEU A 23 17.71 -2.81 -0.88
CA LEU A 23 16.93 -3.30 0.26
C LEU A 23 17.67 -3.11 1.60
N ARG A 24 19.00 -3.17 1.61
CA ARG A 24 19.82 -2.87 2.80
C ARG A 24 19.89 -1.38 3.12
N ALA A 25 19.85 -0.52 2.10
CA ALA A 25 19.79 0.93 2.23
C ALA A 25 18.43 1.43 2.74
N LEU A 26 17.36 0.66 2.55
CA LEU A 26 16.05 0.97 3.11
C LEU A 26 16.08 1.09 4.65
N SER A 27 15.32 2.05 5.17
CA SER A 27 15.07 2.12 6.61
C SER A 27 14.44 0.83 7.12
N TRP A 28 14.69 0.50 8.39
CA TRP A 28 14.10 -0.68 9.02
C TRP A 28 12.56 -0.71 8.91
N GLY A 29 11.92 0.46 9.04
CA GLY A 29 10.47 0.59 8.88
C GLY A 29 10.00 0.29 7.47
N ALA A 30 10.71 0.77 6.44
CA ALA A 30 10.38 0.50 5.05
C ALA A 30 10.53 -0.99 4.70
N ARG A 31 11.60 -1.64 5.18
CA ARG A 31 11.76 -3.10 5.03
C ARG A 31 10.62 -3.88 5.69
N GLY A 32 10.23 -3.50 6.90
CA GLY A 32 9.13 -4.14 7.62
C GLY A 32 7.81 -4.04 6.85
N TRP A 33 7.49 -2.84 6.33
CA TRP A 33 6.29 -2.65 5.52
C TRP A 33 6.34 -3.39 4.19
N LEU A 34 7.49 -3.38 3.50
CA LEU A 34 7.66 -4.14 2.27
C LEU A 34 7.42 -5.64 2.51
N PHE A 35 7.96 -6.18 3.60
CA PHE A 35 7.71 -7.56 4.00
C PHE A 35 6.22 -7.84 4.22
N VAL A 36 5.50 -6.95 4.93
CA VAL A 36 4.05 -7.09 5.14
C VAL A 36 3.29 -7.10 3.81
N VAL A 37 3.60 -6.18 2.89
CA VAL A 37 2.97 -6.10 1.55
C VAL A 37 3.22 -7.40 0.76
N VAL A 38 4.45 -7.89 0.75
CA VAL A 38 4.81 -9.15 0.08
C VAL A 38 4.11 -10.34 0.70
N ALA A 39 4.08 -10.43 2.04
CA ALA A 39 3.41 -11.51 2.76
C ALA A 39 1.91 -11.56 2.45
N ILE A 40 1.24 -10.40 2.41
CA ILE A 40 -0.17 -10.31 2.01
C ILE A 40 -0.34 -10.79 0.56
N GLY A 41 0.48 -10.29 -0.37
CA GLY A 41 0.41 -10.70 -1.79
C GLY A 41 0.56 -12.21 -1.98
N LEU A 42 1.50 -12.84 -1.27
CA LEU A 42 1.70 -14.29 -1.29
C LEU A 42 0.48 -15.07 -0.78
N VAL A 43 -0.13 -14.63 0.32
CA VAL A 43 -1.37 -15.25 0.81
C VAL A 43 -2.49 -15.13 -0.22
N GLN A 44 -2.62 -13.99 -0.88
CA GLN A 44 -3.66 -13.80 -1.91
C GLN A 44 -3.45 -14.68 -3.14
N LEU A 45 -2.20 -14.95 -3.54
CA LEU A 45 -1.88 -15.93 -4.58
C LEU A 45 -2.35 -17.34 -4.18
N LEU A 46 -2.07 -17.76 -2.94
CA LEU A 46 -2.50 -19.06 -2.42
C LEU A 46 -4.03 -19.17 -2.34
N ARG A 47 -4.71 -18.05 -2.07
CA ARG A 47 -6.18 -17.96 -2.08
C ARG A 47 -6.79 -17.93 -3.48
N ARG A 48 -5.98 -17.88 -4.54
CA ARG A 48 -6.40 -17.69 -5.94
C ARG A 48 -7.19 -16.38 -6.16
N GLN A 49 -6.90 -15.36 -5.34
CA GLN A 49 -7.46 -14.02 -5.47
C GLN A 49 -6.51 -13.17 -6.33
N TRP A 50 -6.52 -13.44 -7.64
CA TRP A 50 -5.55 -12.87 -8.58
C TRP A 50 -5.54 -11.34 -8.61
N GLY A 51 -6.71 -10.70 -8.49
CA GLY A 51 -6.82 -9.24 -8.47
C GLY A 51 -6.02 -8.63 -7.33
N ASP A 52 -6.24 -9.09 -6.10
CA ASP A 52 -5.52 -8.61 -4.92
C ASP A 52 -4.03 -8.94 -5.01
N ALA A 53 -3.68 -10.16 -5.42
CA ALA A 53 -2.30 -10.58 -5.57
C ALA A 53 -1.51 -9.67 -6.53
N ILE A 54 -2.11 -9.30 -7.68
CA ILE A 54 -1.50 -8.38 -8.64
C ILE A 54 -1.31 -7.00 -8.01
N ILE A 55 -2.31 -6.46 -7.30
CA ILE A 55 -2.23 -5.15 -6.65
C ILE A 55 -1.08 -5.09 -5.64
N PHE A 56 -1.00 -6.09 -4.75
CA PHE A 56 0.07 -6.16 -3.76
C PHE A 56 1.44 -6.42 -4.42
N GLY A 57 1.49 -7.24 -5.47
CA GLY A 57 2.72 -7.50 -6.23
C GLY A 57 3.25 -6.26 -6.94
N VAL A 58 2.40 -5.53 -7.66
CA VAL A 58 2.74 -4.26 -8.32
C VAL A 58 3.18 -3.22 -7.30
N THR A 59 2.50 -3.14 -6.15
CA THR A 59 2.88 -2.22 -5.07
C THR A 59 4.27 -2.57 -4.50
N ALA A 60 4.53 -3.84 -4.20
CA ALA A 60 5.83 -4.29 -3.72
C ALA A 60 6.95 -4.02 -4.74
N PHE A 61 6.67 -4.27 -6.01
CA PHE A 61 7.60 -3.99 -7.11
C PHE A 61 7.90 -2.49 -7.20
N ALA A 62 6.86 -1.64 -7.23
CA ALA A 62 7.01 -0.19 -7.29
C ALA A 62 7.83 0.35 -6.12
N LEU A 63 7.56 -0.10 -4.88
CA LEU A 63 8.33 0.30 -3.70
C LEU A 63 9.80 -0.15 -3.76
N THR A 64 10.06 -1.35 -4.28
CA THR A 64 11.43 -1.87 -4.41
C THR A 64 12.21 -1.15 -5.51
N ALA A 65 11.54 -0.86 -6.64
CA ALA A 65 12.13 -0.15 -7.76
C ALA A 65 12.42 1.32 -7.41
N ASP A 66 11.53 1.98 -6.69
CA ASP A 66 11.74 3.32 -6.11
C ASP A 66 12.94 3.32 -5.15
N ALA A 67 13.00 2.37 -4.22
CA ALA A 67 14.10 2.22 -3.28
C ALA A 67 15.46 1.94 -3.95
N SER A 68 15.44 1.35 -5.14
CA SER A 68 16.63 1.03 -5.93
C SER A 68 17.06 2.18 -6.86
N GLY A 69 16.29 3.28 -6.87
CA GLY A 69 16.52 4.40 -7.79
C GLY A 69 16.23 4.06 -9.27
N LEU A 70 15.49 2.98 -9.53
CA LEU A 70 15.12 2.56 -10.90
C LEU A 70 13.95 3.39 -11.46
N LEU A 71 13.14 3.96 -10.57
CA LEU A 71 12.02 4.81 -10.95
C LEU A 71 12.44 6.28 -10.81
N PRO A 72 12.56 7.04 -11.91
CA PRO A 72 12.75 8.49 -11.87
C PRO A 72 11.41 9.20 -11.56
N LEU A 73 10.63 8.65 -10.62
CA LEU A 73 9.33 9.19 -10.25
C LEU A 73 9.53 10.32 -9.26
N GLU A 74 9.89 11.48 -9.77
CA GLU A 74 9.75 12.73 -9.02
C GLU A 74 8.25 13.02 -8.91
N GLY A 75 7.70 12.96 -7.70
CA GLY A 75 6.30 13.30 -7.45
C GLY A 75 6.02 14.75 -7.88
N SER A 76 5.47 14.98 -9.06
CA SER A 76 5.22 16.34 -9.59
C SER A 76 3.96 17.00 -9.01
N TRP A 77 3.12 16.24 -8.29
CA TRP A 77 1.80 16.69 -7.89
C TRP A 77 1.85 17.66 -6.72
N ARG A 78 1.11 18.79 -6.86
CA ARG A 78 0.89 19.76 -5.78
C ARG A 78 0.16 19.07 -4.62
N ARG A 79 0.72 19.22 -3.41
CA ARG A 79 0.13 18.65 -2.19
C ARG A 79 -1.35 19.05 -2.10
N PRO A 80 -2.27 18.09 -2.03
CA PRO A 80 -3.69 18.42 -2.03
C PRO A 80 -4.04 19.15 -0.73
N ARG A 81 -4.80 20.25 -0.85
CA ARG A 81 -5.33 20.97 0.32
C ARG A 81 -6.25 20.04 1.09
N THR A 82 -6.32 20.20 2.42
CA THR A 82 -7.21 19.38 3.27
C THR A 82 -8.64 19.39 2.79
N ARG A 83 -9.15 20.57 2.39
CA ARG A 83 -10.49 20.70 1.81
C ARG A 83 -10.65 19.86 0.54
N THR A 84 -9.65 19.80 -0.33
CA THR A 84 -9.68 18.98 -1.55
C THR A 84 -9.73 17.49 -1.20
N VAL A 85 -8.91 17.02 -0.27
CA VAL A 85 -8.93 15.60 0.18
C VAL A 85 -10.28 15.22 0.76
N VAL A 86 -10.87 16.09 1.60
CA VAL A 86 -12.20 15.85 2.19
C VAL A 86 -13.29 15.83 1.13
N ILE A 87 -13.31 16.81 0.21
CA ILE A 87 -14.31 16.86 -0.87
C ILE A 87 -14.20 15.64 -1.77
N VAL A 88 -12.99 15.32 -2.24
CA VAL A 88 -12.76 14.15 -3.10
C VAL A 88 -13.13 12.86 -2.36
N GLY A 89 -12.80 12.75 -1.07
CA GLY A 89 -13.21 11.62 -0.24
C GLY A 89 -14.73 11.47 -0.17
N VAL A 90 -15.46 12.55 0.14
CA VAL A 90 -16.94 12.52 0.20
C VAL A 90 -17.54 12.15 -1.16
N VAL A 91 -17.03 12.73 -2.25
CA VAL A 91 -17.49 12.39 -3.61
C VAL A 91 -17.20 10.93 -3.94
N ALA A 92 -16.03 10.42 -3.57
CA ALA A 92 -15.64 9.02 -3.78
C ALA A 92 -16.46 8.05 -2.92
N ALA A 93 -16.96 8.47 -1.75
CA ALA A 93 -17.75 7.62 -0.86
C ALA A 93 -19.07 7.17 -1.52
N VAL A 94 -19.70 8.05 -2.32
CA VAL A 94 -20.99 7.78 -2.97
C VAL A 94 -20.95 6.53 -3.85
N PRO A 95 -20.10 6.43 -4.89
CA PRO A 95 -20.02 5.22 -5.71
C PRO A 95 -19.54 4.00 -4.90
N LEU A 96 -18.67 4.17 -3.90
CA LEU A 96 -18.19 3.06 -3.07
C LEU A 96 -19.28 2.43 -2.18
N VAL A 97 -20.31 3.19 -1.80
CA VAL A 97 -21.45 2.66 -1.03
C VAL A 97 -22.50 2.05 -1.96
N LEU A 98 -22.71 2.64 -3.14
CA LEU A 98 -23.77 2.25 -4.06
C LEU A 98 -23.39 1.06 -4.97
N LEU A 99 -22.12 0.92 -5.33
CA LEU A 99 -21.69 -0.13 -6.25
C LEU A 99 -21.72 -1.52 -5.59
N PRO A 100 -22.06 -2.59 -6.34
CA PRO A 100 -21.90 -3.95 -5.86
C PRO A 100 -20.44 -4.20 -5.48
N ARG A 101 -20.21 -4.66 -4.24
CA ARG A 101 -18.86 -4.84 -3.68
C ARG A 101 -17.97 -5.75 -4.53
N HIS A 102 -18.54 -6.81 -5.07
CA HIS A 102 -17.82 -7.78 -5.91
C HIS A 102 -17.92 -7.48 -7.42
N GLY A 103 -18.31 -6.25 -7.78
CA GLY A 103 -18.44 -5.82 -9.17
C GLY A 103 -17.15 -5.24 -9.75
N VAL A 104 -16.99 -5.37 -11.06
CA VAL A 104 -15.86 -4.78 -11.82
C VAL A 104 -15.79 -3.26 -11.63
N ALA A 105 -16.93 -2.58 -11.60
CA ALA A 105 -16.99 -1.13 -11.38
C ALA A 105 -16.43 -0.72 -10.00
N MET A 106 -16.66 -1.51 -8.95
CA MET A 106 -16.08 -1.27 -7.62
C MET A 106 -14.56 -1.42 -7.67
N ALA A 107 -14.07 -2.48 -8.33
CA ALA A 107 -12.63 -2.70 -8.49
C ALA A 107 -11.96 -1.52 -9.22
N ILE A 108 -12.56 -1.03 -10.30
CA ILE A 108 -12.06 0.15 -11.04
C ILE A 108 -12.05 1.39 -10.15
N ALA A 109 -13.12 1.65 -9.39
CA ALA A 109 -13.20 2.80 -8.50
C ALA A 109 -12.12 2.78 -7.42
N VAL A 110 -11.95 1.64 -6.73
CA VAL A 110 -10.92 1.47 -5.70
C VAL A 110 -9.52 1.62 -6.30
N MET A 111 -9.27 1.02 -7.46
CA MET A 111 -7.98 1.16 -8.16
C MET A 111 -7.68 2.61 -8.55
N ALA A 112 -8.65 3.33 -9.10
CA ALA A 112 -8.49 4.73 -9.47
C ALA A 112 -8.18 5.60 -8.24
N ILE A 113 -8.88 5.38 -7.12
CA ILE A 113 -8.62 6.09 -5.86
C ILE A 113 -7.22 5.73 -5.33
N GLY A 114 -6.84 4.45 -5.36
CA GLY A 114 -5.54 3.98 -4.91
C GLY A 114 -4.39 4.58 -5.72
N VAL A 115 -4.50 4.59 -7.04
CA VAL A 115 -3.51 5.22 -7.95
C VAL A 115 -3.43 6.72 -7.71
N ALA A 116 -4.56 7.42 -7.62
CA ALA A 116 -4.58 8.85 -7.35
C ALA A 116 -3.98 9.20 -5.97
N ALA A 117 -4.31 8.41 -4.95
CA ALA A 117 -3.74 8.55 -3.61
C ALA A 117 -2.23 8.28 -3.60
N GLY A 118 -1.77 7.24 -4.29
CA GLY A 118 -0.36 6.90 -4.46
C GLY A 118 0.40 8.04 -5.14
N ALA A 119 -0.11 8.54 -6.27
CA ALA A 119 0.49 9.67 -6.99
C ALA A 119 0.53 10.95 -6.14
N ALA A 120 -0.53 11.24 -5.38
CA ALA A 120 -0.60 12.41 -4.52
C ALA A 120 0.29 12.31 -3.26
N ALA A 121 0.57 11.09 -2.81
CA ALA A 121 1.42 10.81 -1.65
C ALA A 121 2.87 10.53 -2.02
N TRP A 122 3.19 10.40 -3.31
CA TRP A 122 4.54 10.05 -3.77
C TRP A 122 5.55 11.13 -3.40
N PRO A 123 6.71 10.78 -2.82
CA PRO A 123 7.73 11.76 -2.45
C PRO A 123 8.22 12.56 -3.66
N ARG A 124 8.44 13.87 -3.47
CA ARG A 124 9.00 14.74 -4.52
C ARG A 124 10.52 14.67 -4.58
N HIS A 125 11.13 14.59 -3.42
CA HIS A 125 12.57 14.48 -3.24
C HIS A 125 12.84 13.43 -2.16
N PRO A 126 14.04 12.83 -2.14
CA PRO A 126 14.50 12.02 -1.02
C PRO A 126 14.57 12.90 0.23
N SER A 127 13.46 13.05 0.96
CA SER A 127 13.47 13.77 2.22
C SER A 127 14.33 12.97 3.20
N PRO A 128 15.19 13.63 4.01
CA PRO A 128 15.94 12.95 5.05
C PRO A 128 14.99 12.15 5.93
N VAL A 129 15.22 10.85 6.00
CA VAL A 129 14.40 9.90 6.75
C VAL A 129 14.51 10.27 8.22
N ARG A 130 13.51 10.96 8.76
CA ARG A 130 13.48 11.23 10.20
C ARG A 130 13.31 9.90 10.95
N PRO A 131 14.12 9.64 11.98
CA PRO A 131 13.97 8.45 12.79
C PRO A 131 12.57 8.44 13.41
N TRP A 132 11.91 7.29 13.38
CA TRP A 132 10.59 7.13 13.99
C TRP A 132 10.69 7.35 15.50
N SER A 133 9.71 8.06 16.08
CA SER A 133 9.59 8.12 17.54
C SER A 133 9.33 6.72 18.10
N ARG A 134 9.72 6.46 19.34
CA ARG A 134 9.50 5.16 20.00
C ARG A 134 8.03 4.72 19.93
N GLY A 135 7.10 5.66 20.14
CA GLY A 135 5.66 5.41 20.02
C GLY A 135 5.22 5.03 18.61
N LEU A 136 5.71 5.72 17.58
CA LEU A 136 5.39 5.38 16.19
C LEU A 136 5.97 4.02 15.79
N ARG A 137 7.17 3.70 16.27
CA ARG A 137 7.79 2.39 16.05
C ARG A 137 7.00 1.27 16.71
N ALA A 138 6.60 1.43 17.96
CA ALA A 138 5.77 0.46 18.66
C ALA A 138 4.43 0.27 17.95
N LEU A 139 3.78 1.36 17.55
CA LEU A 139 2.52 1.30 16.81
C LEU A 139 2.67 0.56 15.47
N ALA A 140 3.73 0.83 14.71
CA ALA A 140 4.01 0.14 13.46
C ALA A 140 4.28 -1.36 13.66
N ILE A 141 4.99 -1.73 14.73
CA ILE A 141 5.22 -3.14 15.09
C ILE A 141 3.90 -3.83 15.41
N TRP A 142 3.05 -3.21 16.24
CA TRP A 142 1.75 -3.76 16.60
C TRP A 142 0.86 -3.96 15.37
N TRP A 143 0.78 -2.96 14.50
CA TRP A 143 0.02 -3.08 13.25
C TRP A 143 0.62 -4.15 12.33
N GLY A 144 1.94 -4.21 12.19
CA GLY A 144 2.61 -5.26 11.43
C GLY A 144 2.29 -6.65 11.97
N ALA A 145 2.31 -6.83 13.30
CA ALA A 145 1.97 -8.09 13.95
C ALA A 145 0.51 -8.48 13.70
N VAL A 146 -0.43 -7.53 13.77
CA VAL A 146 -1.86 -7.76 13.46
C VAL A 146 -2.03 -8.23 12.01
N TRP A 147 -1.38 -7.56 11.05
CA TRP A 147 -1.44 -7.96 9.64
C TRP A 147 -0.84 -9.34 9.39
N ILE A 148 0.33 -9.62 9.97
CA ILE A 148 0.99 -10.93 9.85
C ILE A 148 0.12 -12.03 10.48
N ALA A 149 -0.42 -11.80 11.68
CA ALA A 149 -1.31 -12.75 12.35
C ALA A 149 -2.57 -13.01 11.50
N GLY A 150 -3.17 -11.98 10.91
CA GLY A 150 -4.29 -12.11 9.98
C GLY A 150 -3.93 -12.93 8.74
N CYS A 151 -2.76 -12.68 8.15
CA CYS A 151 -2.26 -13.47 7.01
C CYS A 151 -2.05 -14.94 7.36
N LEU A 152 -1.45 -15.23 8.53
CA LEU A 152 -1.23 -16.60 9.00
C LEU A 152 -2.55 -17.30 9.30
N TRP A 153 -3.52 -16.59 9.88
CA TRP A 153 -4.87 -17.11 10.09
C TRP A 153 -5.54 -17.48 8.78
N GLU A 154 -5.59 -16.54 7.83
CA GLU A 154 -6.15 -16.74 6.49
C GLU A 154 -5.50 -17.95 5.80
N LEU A 155 -4.18 -18.05 5.84
CA LEU A 155 -3.44 -19.18 5.26
C LEU A 155 -3.79 -20.50 5.96
N ALA A 156 -3.89 -20.51 7.29
CA ALA A 156 -4.24 -21.70 8.05
C ALA A 156 -5.65 -22.20 7.72
N GLU A 157 -6.64 -21.32 7.62
CA GLU A 157 -8.01 -21.67 7.23
C GLU A 157 -8.07 -22.20 5.79
N VAL A 158 -7.33 -21.57 4.87
CA VAL A 158 -7.27 -22.01 3.46
C VAL A 158 -6.68 -23.42 3.34
N LEU A 159 -5.60 -23.71 4.06
CA LEU A 159 -4.98 -25.04 4.07
C LEU A 159 -5.90 -26.07 4.71
N ARG A 160 -6.55 -25.74 5.85
CA ARG A 160 -7.52 -26.63 6.51
C ARG A 160 -8.71 -26.92 5.62
N GLY A 161 -9.30 -25.90 5.00
CA GLY A 161 -10.43 -26.05 4.07
C GLY A 161 -10.08 -26.79 2.78
N ALA A 162 -8.79 -26.91 2.42
CA ALA A 162 -8.36 -27.70 1.28
C ALA A 162 -8.10 -29.19 1.61
N GLN A 163 -7.72 -29.50 2.85
CA GLN A 163 -7.29 -30.85 3.24
C GLN A 163 -8.28 -31.61 4.13
N LEU A 164 -9.13 -30.91 4.88
CA LEU A 164 -10.03 -31.54 5.86
C LEU A 164 -11.45 -31.75 5.31
N PRO A 165 -12.15 -32.81 5.76
CA PRO A 165 -13.57 -33.00 5.49
C PRO A 165 -14.39 -31.79 5.96
N GLY A 166 -15.38 -31.37 5.16
CA GLY A 166 -16.19 -30.17 5.43
C GLY A 166 -15.73 -28.91 4.69
N GLY A 167 -14.51 -28.91 4.14
CA GLY A 167 -14.00 -27.87 3.24
C GLY A 167 -14.07 -26.45 3.83
N ARG A 168 -14.29 -25.45 2.97
CA ARG A 168 -14.42 -24.03 3.38
C ARG A 168 -15.65 -23.71 4.24
N ALA A 169 -16.67 -24.57 4.24
CA ALA A 169 -17.86 -24.35 5.06
C ALA A 169 -17.59 -24.60 6.55
N ALA A 170 -16.73 -25.58 6.86
CA ALA A 170 -16.32 -25.88 8.23
C ALA A 170 -15.17 -24.98 8.71
N TYR A 171 -14.36 -24.47 7.78
CA TYR A 171 -13.14 -23.69 8.05
C TYR A 171 -13.19 -22.36 7.27
N PRO A 172 -14.10 -21.43 7.65
CA PRO A 172 -14.26 -20.17 6.96
C PRO A 172 -13.06 -19.25 7.21
N ALA A 173 -12.62 -18.57 6.17
CA ALA A 173 -11.57 -17.58 6.30
C ALA A 173 -12.03 -16.37 7.11
N LEU A 174 -11.08 -15.61 7.68
CA LEU A 174 -11.41 -14.39 8.44
C LEU A 174 -12.20 -13.38 7.59
N SER A 175 -11.86 -13.27 6.31
CA SER A 175 -12.58 -12.48 5.32
C SER A 175 -14.00 -12.99 5.04
N ASP A 176 -14.25 -14.30 5.11
CA ASP A 176 -15.59 -14.88 4.99
C ASP A 176 -16.45 -14.51 6.21
N LEU A 177 -15.83 -14.47 7.40
CA LEU A 177 -16.50 -14.04 8.64
C LEU A 177 -16.82 -12.53 8.65
N LEU A 178 -15.95 -11.71 8.06
CA LEU A 178 -16.20 -10.27 7.93
C LEU A 178 -17.25 -9.96 6.86
N ASN A 179 -17.44 -10.85 5.89
CA ASN A 179 -18.27 -10.61 4.71
C ASN A 179 -19.70 -10.13 5.04
N PRO A 180 -20.44 -10.76 5.98
CA PRO A 180 -21.80 -10.34 6.32
C PRO A 180 -21.84 -8.96 6.97
N ALA A 181 -20.84 -8.62 7.79
CA ALA A 181 -20.79 -7.34 8.48
C ALA A 181 -20.70 -6.16 7.51
N VAL A 182 -19.89 -6.31 6.45
CA VAL A 182 -19.69 -5.28 5.42
C VAL A 182 -20.60 -5.44 4.20
N ASP A 183 -21.51 -6.42 4.18
CA ASP A 183 -22.47 -6.53 3.06
C ASP A 183 -23.73 -5.68 3.27
N THR A 184 -24.05 -5.38 4.52
CA THR A 184 -25.12 -4.42 4.86
C THR A 184 -24.78 -3.01 4.41
N VAL A 185 -25.79 -2.21 4.06
CA VAL A 185 -25.59 -0.79 3.68
C VAL A 185 -24.89 -0.01 4.80
N ALA A 186 -25.32 -0.21 6.05
CA ALA A 186 -24.70 0.42 7.21
C ALA A 186 -23.22 0.02 7.37
N GLY A 187 -22.91 -1.27 7.23
CA GLY A 187 -21.54 -1.78 7.26
C GLY A 187 -20.66 -1.18 6.17
N LYS A 188 -21.17 -1.07 4.93
CA LYS A 188 -20.47 -0.43 3.81
C LYS A 188 -20.17 1.03 4.11
N ILE A 189 -21.14 1.79 4.62
CA ILE A 189 -20.95 3.20 4.98
C ILE A 189 -19.84 3.35 6.02
N VAL A 190 -19.91 2.59 7.12
CA VAL A 190 -18.89 2.66 8.19
C VAL A 190 -17.52 2.29 7.64
N PHE A 191 -17.42 1.22 6.86
CA PHE A 191 -16.16 0.78 6.27
C PHE A 191 -15.56 1.83 5.33
N VAL A 192 -16.36 2.36 4.39
CA VAL A 192 -15.92 3.36 3.40
C VAL A 192 -15.48 4.66 4.08
N VAL A 193 -16.23 5.14 5.06
CA VAL A 193 -15.88 6.35 5.82
C VAL A 193 -14.55 6.16 6.56
N CYS A 194 -14.39 5.05 7.28
CA CYS A 194 -13.14 4.72 7.96
C CYS A 194 -11.96 4.60 6.98
N TRP A 195 -12.15 3.90 5.86
CA TRP A 195 -11.12 3.69 4.85
C TRP A 195 -10.67 5.00 4.20
N LEU A 196 -11.61 5.87 3.79
CA LEU A 196 -11.30 7.17 3.21
C LEU A 196 -10.68 8.14 4.23
N ALA A 197 -11.13 8.11 5.48
CA ALA A 197 -10.56 8.95 6.54
C ALA A 197 -9.09 8.58 6.80
N VAL A 198 -8.81 7.28 6.92
CA VAL A 198 -7.44 6.76 7.09
C VAL A 198 -6.59 7.06 5.86
N GLY A 199 -7.10 6.78 4.65
CA GLY A 199 -6.40 7.07 3.40
C GLY A 199 -6.09 8.55 3.23
N GLY A 200 -7.07 9.42 3.48
CA GLY A 200 -6.88 10.88 3.43
C GLY A 200 -5.87 11.37 4.47
N PHE A 201 -5.85 10.80 5.66
CA PHE A 201 -4.82 11.08 6.67
C PHE A 201 -3.42 10.66 6.19
N LEU A 202 -3.30 9.47 5.60
CA LEU A 202 -2.03 8.94 5.07
C LEU A 202 -1.50 9.78 3.90
N VAL A 203 -2.33 10.12 2.91
CA VAL A 203 -1.94 10.97 1.77
C VAL A 203 -1.40 12.31 2.24
N ARG A 204 -2.08 12.93 3.23
CA ARG A 204 -1.63 14.20 3.82
C ARG A 204 -0.29 14.08 4.52
N ARG A 205 0.01 12.92 5.12
CA ARG A 205 1.25 12.67 5.86
C ARG A 205 2.40 12.26 4.93
N GLY A 206 2.11 11.50 3.89
CA GLY A 206 3.10 11.02 2.90
C GLY A 206 3.63 12.14 2.01
N GLY A 207 2.76 13.02 1.52
CA GLY A 207 3.14 14.17 0.69
C GLY A 207 3.77 15.34 1.47
N GLY A 208 4.41 15.08 2.62
CA GLY A 208 4.94 16.11 3.50
C GLY A 208 6.25 15.71 4.17
N ARG A 209 7.36 16.09 3.53
CA ARG A 209 8.37 17.02 4.07
C ARG A 209 9.22 17.54 2.91
#